data_AF-A0A483MW70-F1
#
_entry.id   AF-A0A483MW70-F1
#
_cell.length_a   1.000
_cell.length_b   1.000
_cell.length_c   1.000
_cell.angle_alpha   90.00
_cell.angle_beta   90.00
_cell.angle_gamma   90.00
#
_symmetry.space_group_name_H-M   'P 1'
#
loop_
_entity.id
_entity.type
_entity.pdbx_description
1 polymer ?
#
loop_
_entity_poly.entity_id
_entity_poly.type
_entity_poly.pdbx_seq_one_letter_code
_entity_poly.pdbx_strand_id
1 'polypeptide(L)'
;MLALARNTVFEETTEIGFNSRTKKVKIPKKLKPLAIIKLYEPSAPLTPEEQSIINSMQGVTWKPRQRYTGFKFNREPLKFEYLFDNINEYEGWLEFNRLENEQYQGYDVDIMDAAYNGISD
;
A
#
# COMPACT_ATOMS: atom_id res chain seq x y z
N MET A 1 -8.21 -10.49 18.96
CA MET A 1 -6.98 -9.89 18.41
C MET A 1 -5.99 -11.00 18.07
N LEU A 2 -5.76 -11.28 16.79
CA LEU A 2 -4.75 -12.26 16.36
C LEU A 2 -3.71 -11.53 15.50
N ALA A 3 -2.62 -11.13 16.15
CA ALA A 3 -1.47 -10.53 15.47
C ALA A 3 -0.66 -11.64 14.79
N LEU A 4 -0.97 -11.90 13.51
CA LEU A 4 -0.20 -12.82 12.70
C LEU A 4 0.80 -12.05 11.84
N ALA A 5 1.81 -11.47 12.49
CA ALA A 5 2.98 -10.94 11.80
C ALA A 5 3.82 -12.13 11.26
N ARG A 6 3.37 -12.75 10.16
CA ARG A 6 4.19 -13.71 9.42
C ARG A 6 5.31 -12.93 8.76
N ASN A 7 6.54 -13.13 9.24
CA ASN A 7 7.73 -12.79 8.48
C ASN A 7 7.61 -13.47 7.09
N THR A 8 7.41 -12.70 6.02
CA THR A 8 7.34 -13.20 4.64
C THR A 8 8.74 -13.59 4.18
N VAL A 9 9.12 -14.76 4.64
CA VAL A 9 10.25 -15.55 4.18
C VAL A 9 9.79 -16.26 2.91
N PHE A 10 10.19 -15.75 1.75
CA PHE A 10 9.98 -16.44 0.49
C PHE A 10 11.06 -17.52 0.34
N GLU A 11 10.67 -18.78 0.41
CA GLU A 11 11.55 -19.92 0.10
C GLU A 11 11.52 -20.15 -1.42
N GLU A 12 12.58 -19.76 -2.13
CA GLU A 12 12.83 -20.28 -3.47
C GLU A 12 13.09 -21.80 -3.36
N THR A 13 12.13 -22.62 -3.77
CA THR A 13 12.31 -24.07 -3.86
C THR A 13 13.24 -24.39 -5.02
N THR A 14 14.55 -24.43 -4.77
CA THR A 14 15.47 -25.13 -5.68
C THR A 14 15.39 -26.62 -5.36
N GLU A 15 14.94 -27.43 -6.32
CA GLU A 15 14.99 -28.89 -6.22
C GLU A 15 16.45 -29.33 -6.08
N ILE A 16 16.78 -29.89 -4.92
CA ILE A 16 18.08 -30.47 -4.68
C ILE A 16 17.92 -31.97 -4.78
N GLY A 17 18.47 -32.57 -5.84
CA GLY A 17 18.47 -34.01 -6.08
C GLY A 17 18.99 -34.81 -4.88
N PHE A 18 18.66 -36.10 -4.87
CA PHE A 18 18.65 -37.08 -3.76
C PHE A 18 19.93 -37.24 -2.90
N ASN A 19 20.99 -36.43 -3.07
CA ASN A 19 22.29 -36.64 -2.42
C ASN A 19 23.05 -35.39 -1.92
N SER A 20 22.37 -34.32 -1.49
CA SER A 20 23.07 -33.17 -0.88
C SER A 20 23.15 -33.26 0.65
N ARG A 21 24.20 -33.89 1.18
CA ARG A 21 24.52 -33.87 2.63
C ARG A 21 25.07 -32.53 3.17
N THR A 22 25.02 -31.46 2.39
CA THR A 22 25.37 -30.10 2.82
C THR A 22 24.34 -29.09 2.32
N LYS A 23 23.08 -29.21 2.78
CA LYS A 23 22.07 -28.17 2.58
C LYS A 23 22.51 -26.93 3.36
N LYS A 24 23.21 -25.99 2.72
CA LYS A 24 23.31 -24.62 3.23
C LYS A 24 21.89 -24.10 3.28
N VAL A 25 21.30 -24.00 4.47
CA VAL A 25 20.01 -23.33 4.68
C VAL A 25 20.21 -21.91 4.18
N LYS A 26 19.72 -21.61 2.98
CA LYS A 26 19.70 -20.23 2.48
C LYS A 26 18.82 -19.48 3.46
N ILE A 27 19.43 -18.59 4.25
CA ILE A 27 18.67 -17.70 5.11
C ILE A 27 17.74 -16.93 4.17
N PRO A 28 16.43 -17.07 4.32
CA PRO A 28 15.50 -16.46 3.41
C PRO A 28 15.69 -14.95 3.49
N LYS A 29 15.86 -14.34 2.31
CA LYS A 29 16.04 -12.89 2.22
C LYS A 29 14.75 -12.26 2.73
N LYS A 30 14.83 -11.61 3.89
CA LYS A 30 13.71 -10.85 4.44
C LYS A 30 13.32 -9.78 3.42
N LEU A 31 12.04 -9.69 3.11
CA LEU A 31 11.51 -8.65 2.25
C LEU A 31 11.81 -7.28 2.86
N LYS A 32 12.23 -6.32 2.04
CA LYS A 32 12.43 -4.94 2.52
C LYS A 32 11.09 -4.40 3.04
N PRO A 33 11.07 -3.65 4.16
CA PRO A 33 9.85 -3.03 4.65
C PRO A 33 9.27 -2.11 3.57
N LEU A 34 7.94 -2.10 3.44
CA LEU A 34 7.27 -1.21 2.50
C LEU A 34 7.49 0.24 2.95
N ALA A 35 7.94 1.08 2.04
CA ALA A 35 8.22 2.48 2.32
C ALA A 35 7.69 3.37 1.19
N ILE A 36 7.12 4.52 1.60
CA ILE A 36 6.63 5.55 0.70
C ILE A 36 7.80 6.44 0.28
N ILE A 37 8.05 6.51 -1.02
CA ILE A 37 9.00 7.42 -1.64
C ILE A 37 8.21 8.59 -2.21
N LYS A 38 8.41 9.78 -1.64
CA LYS A 38 7.80 11.01 -2.15
C LYS A 38 8.47 11.44 -3.45
N LEU A 39 7.66 11.75 -4.45
CA LEU A 39 8.11 12.25 -5.74
C LEU A 39 7.99 13.77 -5.73
N TYR A 40 9.09 14.42 -6.09
CA TYR A 40 9.18 15.86 -6.20
C TYR A 40 9.69 16.21 -7.59
N GLU A 41 9.03 17.16 -8.23
CA GLU A 41 9.48 17.73 -9.49
C GLU A 41 9.90 19.18 -9.26
N PRO A 42 11.05 19.62 -9.78
CA PRO A 42 11.43 21.02 -9.72
C PRO A 42 10.46 21.85 -10.57
N SER A 43 10.19 23.08 -10.15
CA SER A 43 9.53 24.05 -11.02
C SER A 43 10.32 24.25 -12.31
N ALA A 44 9.62 24.53 -13.41
CA ALA A 44 10.25 24.84 -14.69
C ALA A 44 11.32 25.94 -14.53
N PRO A 45 12.47 25.82 -15.24
CA PRO A 45 13.49 26.86 -15.24
C PRO A 45 12.93 28.16 -15.83
N LEU A 46 13.46 29.29 -15.36
CA LEU A 46 13.15 30.59 -15.97
C LEU A 46 13.60 30.62 -17.42
N THR A 47 12.80 31.26 -18.26
CA THR A 47 13.22 31.61 -19.61
C THR A 47 14.34 32.66 -19.57
N PRO A 48 15.16 32.79 -20.63
CA PRO A 48 16.25 33.77 -20.67
C PRO A 48 15.79 35.21 -20.44
N GLU A 49 14.60 35.56 -20.95
CA GLU A 49 13.98 36.88 -20.76
C GLU A 49 13.63 37.11 -19.29
N GLU A 50 12.94 36.16 -18.63
CA GLU A 50 12.60 36.24 -17.21
C GLU A 50 13.84 36.30 -16.32
N GLN A 51 14.88 35.56 -16.68
CA GLN A 51 16.16 35.57 -15.97
C GLN A 51 16.82 36.95 -16.06
N SER A 52 16.78 37.60 -17.23
CA SER A 52 17.34 38.96 -17.42
C SER A 52 16.62 40.00 -16.57
N ILE A 53 15.29 39.91 -16.47
CA ILE A 53 14.45 40.79 -15.66
C ILE A 53 14.79 40.63 -14.18
N ILE A 54 14.88 39.38 -13.71
CA ILE A 54 15.19 39.08 -12.30
C ILE A 54 16.59 39.56 -11.92
N ASN A 55 17.58 39.37 -12.80
CA ASN A 55 18.95 39.83 -12.56
C ASN A 55 19.06 41.36 -12.52
N SER A 56 18.14 42.10 -13.17
CA SER A 56 18.11 43.56 -13.14
C SER A 56 17.56 44.15 -11.82
N MET A 57 16.85 43.35 -11.03
CA MET A 57 16.23 43.79 -9.77
C MET A 57 17.18 43.56 -8.59
N GLN A 58 17.52 44.63 -7.87
CA GLN A 58 18.39 44.52 -6.70
C GLN A 58 17.68 43.76 -5.56
N GLY A 59 18.28 42.64 -5.13
CA GLY A 59 17.79 41.86 -3.98
C GLY A 59 16.74 40.78 -4.31
N VAL A 60 16.41 40.55 -5.59
CA VAL A 60 15.50 39.49 -6.00
C VAL A 60 16.29 38.25 -6.42
N THR A 61 15.96 37.09 -5.85
CA THR A 61 16.57 35.79 -6.22
C THR A 61 15.50 34.78 -6.56
N TRP A 62 15.66 34.09 -7.69
CA TRP A 62 14.80 32.97 -8.03
C TRP A 62 15.39 31.65 -7.51
N LYS A 63 14.54 30.84 -6.88
CA LYS A 63 14.87 29.49 -6.43
C LYS A 63 13.76 28.55 -6.89
N PRO A 64 14.09 27.46 -7.62
CA PRO A 64 13.07 26.52 -8.04
C PRO A 64 12.44 25.88 -6.81
N ARG A 65 11.10 25.86 -6.76
CA ARG A 65 10.37 25.18 -5.69
C ARG A 65 10.16 23.73 -6.08
N GLN A 66 10.39 22.83 -5.14
CA GLN A 66 10.00 21.43 -5.30
C GLN A 66 8.49 21.31 -5.13
N ARG A 67 7.81 20.85 -6.18
CA ARG A 67 6.37 20.54 -6.12
C ARG A 67 6.22 19.07 -5.82
N TYR A 68 5.38 18.74 -4.85
CA TYR A 68 4.99 17.35 -4.59
C TYR A 68 4.10 16.88 -5.73
N THR A 69 4.57 15.88 -6.48
CA THR A 69 3.84 15.33 -7.63
C THR A 69 3.13 14.02 -7.31
N GLY A 70 3.51 13.37 -6.21
CA GLY A 70 2.88 12.14 -5.77
C GLY A 70 3.84 11.29 -4.96
N PHE A 71 3.54 10.01 -4.85
CA PHE A 71 4.40 9.04 -4.20
C PHE A 71 4.44 7.74 -4.98
N LYS A 72 5.50 6.97 -4.74
CA LYS A 72 5.60 5.58 -5.16
C LYS A 72 6.07 4.74 -3.99
N PHE A 73 5.73 3.47 -3.98
CA PHE A 73 6.31 2.54 -3.03
C PHE A 73 7.70 2.09 -3.48
N ASN A 74 8.56 1.73 -2.53
CA ASN A 74 9.90 1.20 -2.80
C ASN A 74 9.87 -0.20 -3.45
N ARG A 75 8.76 -0.92 -3.31
CA ARG A 75 8.42 -2.18 -3.95
C ARG A 75 6.91 -2.26 -4.12
N GLU A 76 6.42 -3.22 -4.87
CA GLU A 76 4.99 -3.51 -4.92
C GLU A 76 4.48 -3.87 -3.51
N PRO A 77 3.43 -3.17 -3.03
CA PRO A 77 2.75 -3.52 -1.80
C PRO A 77 2.18 -4.94 -1.89
N LEU A 78 2.21 -5.69 -0.79
CA LEU A 78 1.50 -6.97 -0.68
C LEU A 78 0.05 -6.71 -0.24
N LYS A 79 -0.88 -7.61 -0.58
CA LYS A 79 -2.32 -7.42 -0.33
C LYS A 79 -2.69 -7.08 1.13
N PHE A 80 -1.90 -7.52 2.11
CA PHE A 80 -2.15 -7.19 3.52
C PHE A 80 -1.60 -5.82 3.94
N GLU A 81 -0.78 -5.17 3.11
CA GLU A 81 -0.11 -3.89 3.40
C GLU A 81 -0.92 -2.68 2.93
N TYR A 82 -1.99 -2.90 2.16
CA TYR A 82 -2.92 -1.87 1.71
C TYR A 82 -4.35 -2.43 1.71
N LEU A 83 -5.34 -1.57 1.91
CA LEU A 83 -6.74 -2.00 2.00
C LEU A 83 -7.35 -2.30 0.61
N PHE A 84 -7.08 -1.44 -0.38
CA PHE A 84 -7.69 -1.51 -1.70
C PHE A 84 -6.63 -1.31 -2.80
N ASP A 85 -6.66 -2.18 -3.82
CA ASP A 85 -5.76 -2.16 -4.98
C ASP A 85 -6.08 -1.01 -5.94
N ASN A 86 -7.36 -0.73 -6.11
CA ASN A 86 -7.85 0.28 -7.04
C ASN A 86 -9.16 0.90 -6.53
N ILE A 87 -9.61 1.96 -7.20
CA ILE A 87 -10.82 2.67 -6.81
C ILE A 87 -12.08 1.79 -6.93
N ASN A 88 -12.12 0.87 -7.90
CA ASN A 88 -13.26 -0.02 -8.10
C ASN A 88 -13.41 -0.99 -6.92
N GLU A 89 -12.31 -1.47 -6.35
CA GLU A 89 -12.33 -2.33 -5.16
C GLU A 89 -12.82 -1.54 -3.94
N TYR A 90 -12.41 -0.28 -3.82
CA TYR A 90 -12.91 0.62 -2.79
C TYR A 90 -14.41 0.89 -2.95
N GLU A 91 -14.87 1.21 -4.16
CA GLU A 91 -16.28 1.46 -4.46
C GLU A 91 -17.14 0.21 -4.23
N GLY A 92 -16.66 -0.97 -4.65
CA GLY A 92 -17.33 -2.24 -4.38
C GLY A 92 -17.40 -2.54 -2.87
N TRP A 93 -16.35 -2.24 -2.12
CA TRP A 93 -16.38 -2.37 -0.66
C TRP A 93 -17.37 -1.40 -0.02
N LEU A 94 -17.45 -0.14 -0.49
CA LEU A 94 -18.44 0.83 -0.01
C LEU A 94 -19.87 0.34 -0.28
N GLU A 95 -20.14 -0.16 -1.48
CA GLU A 95 -21.46 -0.70 -1.86
C GLU A 95 -21.83 -1.91 -0.99
N PHE A 96 -20.87 -2.80 -0.69
CA PHE A 96 -21.08 -3.96 0.17
C PHE A 96 -21.38 -3.59 1.62
N ASN A 97 -20.78 -2.50 2.12
CA ASN A 97 -20.96 -2.04 3.50
C ASN A 97 -22.08 -0.99 3.64
N ARG A 98 -22.78 -0.66 2.55
CA ARG A 98 -23.93 0.25 2.60
C ARG A 98 -25.10 -0.46 3.29
N LEU A 99 -25.69 0.20 4.28
CA LEU A 99 -26.85 -0.32 5.02
C LEU A 99 -28.06 -0.60 4.12
N GLU A 100 -28.15 0.09 2.98
CA GLU A 100 -29.20 -0.09 1.96
C GLU A 100 -28.97 -1.30 1.05
N ASN A 101 -27.86 -2.02 1.19
CA ASN A 101 -27.58 -3.19 0.38
C ASN A 101 -28.62 -4.29 0.68
N GLU A 102 -29.22 -4.87 -0.35
CA GLU A 102 -30.21 -5.96 -0.22
C GLU A 102 -29.67 -7.14 0.58
N GLN A 103 -28.36 -7.36 0.53
CA GLN A 103 -27.68 -8.40 1.29
C GLN A 103 -27.72 -8.11 2.80
N TYR A 104 -27.67 -6.85 3.23
CA TYR A 104 -27.89 -6.46 4.64
C TYR A 104 -29.37 -6.59 5.03
N GLN A 105 -30.32 -6.22 4.16
CA GLN A 105 -31.76 -6.39 4.45
C GLN A 105 -32.19 -7.86 4.62
N GLY A 106 -31.43 -8.81 4.06
CA GLY A 106 -31.66 -10.25 4.24
C GLY A 106 -30.91 -10.90 5.40
N TYR A 107 -29.95 -10.22 6.03
CA TYR A 107 -29.16 -10.75 7.17
C TYR A 107 -29.47 -10.08 8.52
N ASP A 108 -30.33 -9.05 8.55
CA ASP A 108 -30.48 -8.18 9.73
C ASP A 108 -31.37 -8.72 10.86
N VAL A 109 -31.94 -9.93 10.76
CA VAL A 109 -32.76 -10.48 11.88
C VAL A 109 -32.56 -11.99 12.09
N ASP A 110 -32.39 -12.81 11.05
CA ASP A 110 -32.44 -14.27 11.21
C ASP A 110 -31.16 -14.91 11.77
N ILE A 111 -29.99 -14.24 11.74
CA ILE A 111 -28.75 -14.79 12.33
C ILE A 111 -28.65 -14.49 13.84
N MET A 112 -29.25 -13.40 14.31
CA MET A 112 -29.24 -13.08 15.75
C MET A 112 -30.21 -13.98 16.55
N ASP A 113 -31.28 -14.49 15.92
CA ASP A 113 -32.20 -15.45 16.55
C ASP A 113 -31.78 -16.92 16.33
N ALA A 114 -31.02 -17.26 15.29
CA ALA A 114 -30.65 -18.65 14.99
C ALA A 114 -29.50 -19.22 15.84
N ALA A 115 -28.73 -18.38 16.56
CA ALA A 115 -27.57 -18.82 17.35
C ALA A 115 -27.70 -18.61 18.87
N TYR A 116 -28.86 -18.15 19.36
CA TYR A 116 -29.13 -18.02 20.81
C TYR A 116 -30.34 -18.83 21.28
N ASN A 117 -30.56 -20.00 20.68
CA ASN A 117 -31.38 -21.05 21.27
C ASN A 117 -30.47 -22.21 21.70
N GLY A 118 -30.02 -22.20 22.95
CA GLY A 118 -29.53 -23.41 23.62
C GLY A 118 -28.11 -23.42 24.17
N ILE A 119 -27.64 -22.37 24.82
CA ILE A 119 -26.73 -22.58 25.96
C ILE A 119 -27.56 -22.26 27.21
N SER A 120 -28.26 -23.27 27.72
CA SER A 120 -28.68 -23.26 29.12
C SER A 120 -27.47 -23.56 30.00
N ASP A 121 -27.46 -22.96 31.18
CA ASP A 121 -26.53 -23.21 32.29
C ASP A 121 -26.24 -24.70 32.54
#